data_AF-A0A8C9PTF5-F1
#
_entry.id   AF-A0A8C9PTF5-F1
#
_cell.length_a   1.000
_cell.length_b   1.000
_cell.length_c   1.000
_cell.angle_alpha   90.00
_cell.angle_beta   90.00
_cell.angle_gamma   90.00
#
_symmetry.space_group_name_H-M   'P 1'
#
loop_
_entity.id
_entity.type
_entity.pdbx_description
1 polymer ?
#
loop_
_entity_poly.entity_id
_entity_poly.type
_entity_poly.pdbx_seq_one_letter_code
_entity_poly.pdbx_strand_id
1 'polypeptide(L)'
;LDNLLFLQSLAVMKRIGDLLRCGIFFGYFNIAMIIPQCSHNYCSLCIRKFLSYKTQCPTCWEKTSGNAKLNYNAKLFYKLTQNHQSHVRQGNYEEISQGKTTGV
;
A
#
# COMPACT_ATOMS: atom_id res chain seq x y z
N LEU A 1 16.76 -4.60 -26.39
CA LEU A 1 15.34 -4.93 -26.15
C LEU A 1 15.13 -5.40 -24.71
N ASP A 2 16.02 -6.25 -24.18
CA ASP A 2 15.93 -6.80 -22.82
C ASP A 2 15.97 -5.74 -21.71
N ASN A 3 16.79 -4.69 -21.85
CA ASN A 3 16.82 -3.59 -20.89
C ASN A 3 15.50 -2.83 -20.79
N LEU A 4 14.75 -2.69 -21.90
CA LEU A 4 13.47 -2.00 -21.89
C LEU A 4 12.41 -2.83 -21.15
N LEU A 5 12.39 -4.14 -21.40
CA LEU A 5 11.48 -5.07 -20.71
C LEU A 5 11.78 -5.13 -19.20
N PHE A 6 13.06 -5.08 -18.83
CA PHE A 6 13.49 -5.00 -17.44
C PHE A 6 13.04 -3.70 -16.77
N LEU A 7 13.26 -2.53 -17.39
CA LEU A 7 12.78 -1.25 -16.84
C LEU A 7 11.25 -1.22 -16.69
N GLN A 8 10.53 -1.86 -17.61
CA GLN A 8 9.08 -1.96 -17.54
C GLN A 8 8.62 -2.84 -16.37
N SER A 9 9.31 -3.95 -16.09
CA SER A 9 9.02 -4.81 -14.94
C SER A 9 9.30 -4.09 -13.61
N LEU A 10 10.36 -3.27 -13.53
CA LEU A 10 10.65 -2.42 -12.37
C LEU A 10 9.53 -1.39 -12.13
N ALA A 11 9.05 -0.74 -13.18
CA ALA A 11 7.98 0.23 -13.10
C ALA A 11 6.68 -0.42 -12.56
N VAL A 12 6.38 -1.65 -12.99
CA VAL A 12 5.24 -2.42 -12.48
C VAL A 12 5.44 -2.77 -10.99
N MET A 13 6.62 -3.26 -10.61
CA MET A 13 6.93 -3.59 -9.22
C MET A 13 6.84 -2.37 -8.28
N LYS A 14 7.27 -1.20 -8.76
CA LYS A 14 7.09 0.06 -8.03
C LYS A 14 5.61 0.38 -7.83
N ARG A 15 4.80 0.32 -8.90
CA ARG A 15 3.35 0.57 -8.82
C ARG A 15 2.65 -0.38 -7.84
N ILE A 16 3.03 -1.66 -7.83
CA ILE A 16 2.52 -2.63 -6.86
C ILE A 16 2.88 -2.20 -5.44
N GLY A 17 4.13 -1.76 -5.21
CA GLY A 17 4.56 -1.25 -3.91
C GLY A 17 3.74 -0.04 -3.46
N ASP A 18 3.47 0.90 -4.36
CA ASP A 18 2.65 2.09 -4.09
C ASP A 18 1.21 1.72 -3.69
N LEU A 19 0.61 0.68 -4.32
CA LEU A 19 -0.73 0.16 -3.98
C LEU A 19 -0.81 -0.52 -2.60
N LEU A 20 0.33 -0.98 -2.05
CA LEU A 20 0.41 -1.65 -0.75
C LEU A 20 0.68 -0.68 0.41
N ARG A 21 0.71 0.63 0.14
CA ARG A 21 0.95 1.67 1.14
C ARG A 21 -0.35 2.32 1.61
N CYS A 22 -0.38 2.65 2.89
CA CYS A 22 -1.50 3.35 3.51
C CYS A 22 -1.45 4.84 3.16
N GLY A 23 -2.55 5.39 2.63
CA GLY A 23 -2.64 6.80 2.24
C GLY A 23 -2.58 7.82 3.39
N ILE A 24 -2.55 7.39 4.65
CA ILE A 24 -2.45 8.28 5.83
C ILE A 24 -1.00 8.46 6.30
N PHE A 25 -0.18 7.40 6.25
CA PHE A 25 1.20 7.42 6.78
C PHE A 25 2.26 6.99 5.76
N PHE A 26 1.86 6.63 4.53
CA PHE A 26 2.74 6.32 3.39
C PHE A 26 3.69 5.11 3.55
N GLY A 27 3.58 4.37 4.66
CA GLY A 27 4.19 3.05 4.85
C GLY A 27 3.30 1.90 4.40
N TYR A 28 3.84 0.68 4.34
CA TYR A 28 3.05 -0.53 4.08
C TYR A 28 1.90 -0.69 5.09
N PHE A 29 0.80 -1.31 4.66
CA PHE A 29 -0.33 -1.56 5.55
C PHE A 29 0.05 -2.38 6.79
N ASN A 30 -0.29 -1.87 7.97
CA ASN A 30 -0.25 -2.59 9.23
C ASN A 30 -1.69 -2.86 9.70
N ILE A 31 -2.11 -4.13 9.65
CA ILE A 31 -3.49 -4.56 9.92
C ILE A 31 -4.48 -3.76 9.06
N ALA A 32 -4.53 -4.08 7.75
CA ALA A 32 -5.40 -3.37 6.82
C ALA A 32 -6.88 -3.51 7.21
N MET A 33 -7.58 -2.38 7.20
CA MET A 33 -9.03 -2.28 7.35
C MET A 33 -9.63 -1.69 6.09
N ILE A 34 -10.78 -2.22 5.68
CA ILE A 34 -11.57 -1.72 4.55
C ILE A 34 -12.77 -0.93 5.06
N ILE A 35 -13.03 0.19 4.39
CA ILE A 35 -14.27 0.95 4.52
C ILE A 35 -15.31 0.35 3.54
N PRO A 36 -16.35 -0.38 3.98
CA PRO A 36 -17.18 -1.19 3.08
C PRO A 36 -17.92 -0.40 2.00
N GLN A 37 -18.30 0.84 2.28
CA GLN A 37 -19.07 1.65 1.36
C GLN A 37 -18.27 2.24 0.19
N CYS A 38 -16.93 2.23 0.28
CA CYS A 38 -16.07 2.78 -0.78
C CYS A 38 -14.80 1.97 -1.06
N SER A 39 -14.63 0.82 -0.40
CA SER A 39 -13.52 -0.12 -0.57
C SER A 39 -12.10 0.43 -0.38
N HIS A 40 -11.96 1.64 0.16
CA HIS A 40 -10.65 2.21 0.52
C HIS A 40 -10.08 1.50 1.75
N ASN A 41 -8.75 1.30 1.72
CA ASN A 41 -8.03 0.53 2.73
C ASN A 41 -7.05 1.42 3.50
N TYR A 42 -6.92 1.18 4.80
CA TYR A 42 -6.04 1.93 5.71
C TYR A 42 -5.50 1.01 6.80
N CYS A 43 -4.38 1.37 7.44
CA CYS A 43 -3.97 0.69 8.66
C CYS A 43 -5.02 0.86 9.75
N SER A 44 -5.20 -0.15 10.61
CA SER A 44 -6.28 -0.13 11.60
C SER A 44 -6.19 1.05 12.58
N LEU A 45 -4.99 1.41 13.02
CA LEU A 45 -4.77 2.59 13.88
C LEU A 45 -4.99 3.89 13.12
N CYS A 46 -4.57 3.96 11.86
CA CYS A 46 -4.70 5.17 11.04
C CYS A 46 -6.18 5.53 10.82
N ILE A 47 -7.01 4.57 10.39
CA ILE A 47 -8.42 4.87 10.13
C ILE A 47 -9.21 5.11 11.39
N ARG A 48 -8.94 4.36 12.48
CA ARG A 48 -9.64 4.59 13.76
C ARG A 48 -9.37 5.98 14.34
N LYS A 49 -8.12 6.45 14.25
CA LYS A 49 -7.74 7.80 14.67
C LYS A 49 -8.37 8.89 13.79
N PHE A 50 -8.48 8.65 12.48
CA PHE A 50 -9.14 9.62 11.60
C PHE A 50 -10.65 9.69 11.86
N LEU A 51 -11.31 8.53 11.99
CA LEU A 51 -12.76 8.46 12.20
C LEU A 51 -13.20 8.95 13.57
N SER A 52 -12.31 8.99 14.58
CA SER A 52 -12.61 9.66 15.86
C SER A 52 -12.70 11.18 15.75
N TYR A 53 -12.13 11.76 14.68
CA TYR A 53 -12.21 13.18 14.38
C TYR A 53 -13.28 13.50 13.32
N LYS A 54 -13.34 12.71 12.23
CA LYS A 54 -14.23 12.94 11.09
C LYS A 54 -14.78 11.64 10.53
N THR A 55 -16.10 11.50 10.49
CA THR A 55 -16.81 10.30 10.02
C THR A 55 -16.95 10.22 8.49
N GLN A 56 -15.84 10.41 7.77
CA GLN A 56 -15.75 10.34 6.31
C GLN A 56 -14.49 9.59 5.87
N CYS A 57 -14.51 8.99 4.68
CA CYS A 57 -13.33 8.39 4.09
C CYS A 57 -12.25 9.47 3.83
N PRO A 58 -10.99 9.27 4.26
CA PRO A 58 -9.89 10.20 3.99
C PRO A 58 -9.63 10.46 2.50
N THR A 59 -9.86 9.47 1.63
CA THR A 59 -9.56 9.56 0.19
C THR A 59 -10.71 10.13 -0.63
N CYS A 60 -11.93 9.61 -0.44
CA CYS A 60 -13.07 9.93 -1.32
C CYS A 60 -14.20 10.67 -0.62
N TRP A 61 -14.06 11.01 0.66
CA TRP A 61 -15.02 11.77 1.46
C TRP A 61 -16.39 11.10 1.68
N GLU A 62 -16.57 9.86 1.21
CA GLU A 62 -17.78 9.07 1.42
C GLU A 62 -18.08 8.94 2.93
N LYS A 63 -19.36 9.11 3.31
CA LYS A 63 -19.77 9.08 4.71
C LYS A 63 -19.50 7.69 5.30
N THR A 64 -18.92 7.65 6.50
CA THR A 64 -18.60 6.40 7.21
C THR A 64 -19.32 6.37 8.54
N SER A 65 -19.94 5.25 8.93
CA SER A 65 -20.65 5.14 10.21
C SER A 65 -19.70 5.01 11.43
N GLY A 66 -18.51 5.61 11.38
CA GLY A 66 -17.47 5.47 12.40
C GLY A 66 -16.81 4.08 12.44
N ASN A 67 -16.21 3.75 13.58
CA ASN A 67 -15.39 2.52 13.75
C ASN A 67 -16.21 1.21 13.66
N ALA A 68 -17.52 1.26 13.89
CA ALA A 68 -18.38 0.08 14.05
C ALA A 68 -18.60 -0.73 12.75
N LYS A 69 -18.27 -0.18 11.58
CA LYS A 69 -18.47 -0.85 10.27
C LYS A 69 -17.18 -1.17 9.53
N LEU A 70 -16.03 -1.06 10.17
CA LEU A 70 -14.75 -1.39 9.53
C LEU A 70 -14.51 -2.90 9.53
N ASN A 71 -14.17 -3.46 8.38
CA ASN A 71 -13.85 -4.88 8.25
C ASN A 71 -12.34 -5.09 8.08
N TYR A 72 -11.81 -6.22 8.54
CA TYR A 72 -10.41 -6.56 8.31
C TYR A 72 -10.20 -7.04 6.88
N ASN A 73 -9.16 -6.52 6.23
CA ASN A 73 -8.59 -7.07 5.00
C ASN A 73 -7.12 -7.51 5.22
N ALA A 74 -6.77 -7.77 6.49
CA ALA A 74 -5.39 -7.91 6.93
C ALA A 74 -4.64 -9.07 6.24
N LYS A 75 -5.32 -10.20 5.97
CA LYS A 75 -4.67 -11.41 5.42
C LYS A 75 -4.17 -11.21 3.99
N LEU A 76 -4.92 -10.51 3.15
CA LEU A 76 -4.55 -10.25 1.76
C LEU A 76 -3.36 -9.28 1.71
N PHE A 77 -3.50 -8.12 2.35
CA PHE A 77 -2.45 -7.10 2.37
C PHE A 77 -1.16 -7.59 3.04
N TYR A 78 -1.26 -8.41 4.09
CA TYR A 78 -0.09 -9.03 4.71
C TYR A 78 0.68 -9.89 3.71
N LYS A 79 0.01 -10.84 3.04
CA LYS A 79 0.64 -11.73 2.06
C LYS A 79 1.24 -10.96 0.88
N LEU A 80 0.51 -10.00 0.33
CA LEU A 80 0.99 -9.17 -0.79
C LEU A 80 2.21 -8.33 -0.38
N THR A 81 2.19 -7.75 0.82
CA THR A 81 3.33 -6.98 1.35
C THR A 81 4.57 -7.86 1.53
N GLN A 82 4.41 -9.05 2.12
CA GLN A 82 5.55 -9.96 2.30
C GLN A 82 6.14 -10.42 0.96
N ASN A 83 5.29 -10.76 -0.01
CA ASN A 83 5.74 -11.16 -1.35
C ASN A 83 6.43 -10.00 -2.08
N HIS A 84 5.88 -8.79 -2.00
CA HIS A 84 6.50 -7.62 -2.63
C HIS A 84 7.87 -7.32 -1.99
N GLN A 85 7.95 -7.34 -0.66
CA GLN A 85 9.20 -7.11 0.07
C GLN A 85 10.28 -8.17 -0.22
N SER A 86 9.90 -9.45 -0.37
CA SER A 86 10.87 -10.49 -0.72
C SER A 86 11.45 -10.26 -2.12
N HIS A 87 10.62 -9.92 -3.11
CA HIS A 87 11.08 -9.61 -4.46
C HIS A 87 11.93 -8.33 -4.52
N VAL A 88 11.58 -7.29 -3.77
CA VAL A 88 12.41 -6.07 -3.66
C VAL A 88 13.78 -6.36 -3.08
N ARG A 89 13.86 -7.18 -2.02
CA ARG A 89 15.14 -7.58 -1.41
C ARG A 89 16.00 -8.43 -2.34
N GLN A 90 15.38 -9.35 -3.09
CA GLN A 90 16.09 -10.22 -4.02
C GLN A 90 16.55 -9.49 -5.29
N GLY A 91 15.78 -8.49 -5.75
CA GLY A 91 16.02 -7.79 -7.01
C GLY A 91 16.70 -6.42 -6.88
N ASN A 92 17.02 -5.96 -5.67
CA ASN A 92 17.63 -4.65 -5.40
C ASN A 92 16.84 -3.45 -6.02
N TYR A 93 15.51 -3.60 -6.16
CA TYR A 93 14.67 -2.75 -7.01
C TYR A 93 14.51 -1.29 -6.52
N GLU A 94 14.65 -1.04 -5.23
CA GLU A 94 14.61 0.33 -4.67
C GLU A 94 15.85 1.14 -5.09
N GLU A 95 17.03 0.51 -5.16
CA GLU A 95 18.26 1.17 -5.62
C GLU A 95 18.20 1.47 -7.13
N ILE A 96 17.70 0.51 -7.90
CA ILE A 96 17.56 0.63 -9.36
C ILE A 96 16.47 1.63 -9.76
N SER A 97 15.32 1.65 -9.06
CA SER A 97 14.21 2.58 -9.35
C SER A 97 14.46 4.02 -8.91
N GLN A 98 15.42 4.25 -8.01
CA GLN A 98 15.92 5.56 -7.62
C GLN A 98 17.09 6.06 -8.48
N GLY A 99 17.46 5.34 -9.55
CA GLY A 99 18.54 5.73 -10.45
C GLY A 99 19.94 5.59 -9.84
N LYS A 100 20.09 4.90 -8.70
CA LYS A 100 21.40 4.53 -8.16
C LYS A 100 21.84 3.27 -8.89
N THR A 101 22.51 3.44 -10.02
CA THR A 101 23.23 2.35 -10.67
C THR A 101 24.28 1.83 -9.69
N THR A 102 24.06 0.64 -9.13
CA THR A 102 25.14 -0.12 -8.50
C THR A 102 26.13 -0.46 -9.59
N GLY A 103 27.30 0.18 -9.55
CA GLY A 103 28.42 -0.16 -10.42
C GLY A 103 28.81 -1.60 -10.18
N VAL A 104 28.62 -2.43 -11.21
CA VAL A 104 29.35 -3.68 -11.43
C VAL A 104 30.00 -3.54 -12.78
#